data_AF-A0A2B4STQ0-F1
#
_entry.id   AF-A0A2B4STQ0-F1
#
_cell.length_a   1.000
_cell.length_b   1.000
_cell.length_c   1.000
_cell.angle_alpha   90.00
_cell.angle_beta   90.00
_cell.angle_gamma   90.00
#
_symmetry.space_group_name_H-M   'P 1'
#
loop_
_entity.id
_entity.type
_entity.pdbx_description
1 polymer ?
#
loop_
_entity_poly.entity_id
_entity_poly.type
_entity_poly.pdbx_seq_one_letter_code
_entity_poly.pdbx_strand_id
1 'polypeptide(L)'
;MDMDNRVLPRSMNAEGNVATTDTITSQEDIALCVIQHSCYPHDNGQNIATPWQRYRVHQQSTLLNLSFVITLMSKYSQEIWISDLTPSRPNELAVNNGAYRMILKAYPSRGVVISNSSVDCRGRPLPPYARLLTILLPTGGPNIYNATVQLTEELEGRVAVCDEIVFTVTINLPGGNQGHYHQNGKVFYIEYPLPKLKLAGVLKHPYAWDIIMRFENLSDNGQYLLYRRHRKSLEKWAKTRPQYQDLVAMVLNEEGVACLIRHRLKEGVNLAKKACPLSSFHNCVNDRTIRGYASAVYAAAERFGGNQDGAKQHLQDALEIFDPMEPSSYTSITLYNVGAIAMERSATVGVSNSEEKEAESFLQKAAMHWNHQSLNKTARMLPRVYNRLIGLYLKSSPNSAPNLNVTVSQDNLRRAGEVIRRFGVLLPECSKWMKSTFYLGKADHWIRTRDIDNGLRAAQQALDISRQSGLQREAAGATSRVNLLRELDDLRRRPPIVPDCMS
;
A
#
# COMPACT_ATOMS: atom_id res chain seq x y z
N MET A 1 -54.77 -44.06 14.01
CA MET A 1 -55.87 -43.08 14.11
C MET A 1 -55.56 -41.98 13.13
N ASP A 2 -56.55 -41.71 12.31
CA ASP A 2 -56.48 -41.10 11.00
C ASP A 2 -56.08 -39.62 10.94
N MET A 3 -55.74 -39.28 9.70
CA MET A 3 -55.40 -37.99 9.11
C MET A 3 -56.34 -36.84 9.50
N ASP A 4 -55.81 -35.61 9.46
CA ASP A 4 -56.39 -34.66 8.51
C ASP A 4 -55.39 -33.61 8.00
N ASN A 5 -55.43 -33.41 6.68
CA ASN A 5 -54.66 -32.48 5.88
C ASN A 5 -55.36 -31.10 5.85
N ARG A 6 -54.61 -30.00 6.01
CA ARG A 6 -54.88 -28.75 5.27
C ARG A 6 -53.60 -28.05 4.82
N VAL A 7 -53.67 -27.56 3.59
CA VAL A 7 -52.59 -27.12 2.71
C VAL A 7 -52.69 -25.59 2.51
N LEU A 8 -51.53 -24.89 2.64
CA LEU A 8 -51.10 -23.59 2.05
C LEU A 8 -51.76 -22.26 2.50
N PRO A 9 -51.20 -21.04 2.22
CA PRO A 9 -49.79 -20.58 2.05
C PRO A 9 -49.47 -19.16 2.67
N ARG A 10 -48.21 -18.70 2.53
CA ARG A 10 -47.72 -17.29 2.45
C ARG A 10 -47.95 -16.31 3.63
N SER A 11 -46.86 -15.90 4.31
CA SER A 11 -46.19 -14.60 4.07
C SER A 11 -45.03 -14.43 5.07
N MET A 12 -43.84 -14.13 4.52
CA MET A 12 -42.72 -13.60 5.26
C MET A 12 -43.00 -12.13 5.56
N ASN A 13 -43.26 -11.77 6.81
CA ASN A 13 -43.02 -10.42 7.28
C ASN A 13 -41.65 -10.42 7.97
N ALA A 14 -40.63 -10.04 7.19
CA ALA A 14 -39.38 -9.55 7.72
C ALA A 14 -39.59 -8.07 8.10
N GLU A 15 -40.00 -7.80 9.33
CA GLU A 15 -39.82 -6.49 9.94
C GLU A 15 -38.33 -6.35 10.29
N GLY A 16 -37.54 -6.05 9.26
CA GLY A 16 -36.23 -5.44 9.46
C GLY A 16 -36.47 -4.02 9.95
N ASN A 17 -35.95 -3.70 11.13
CA ASN A 17 -35.81 -2.34 11.63
C ASN A 17 -35.07 -1.51 10.57
N VAL A 18 -35.83 -0.78 9.76
CA VAL A 18 -35.36 0.32 8.93
C VAL A 18 -35.02 1.43 9.92
N ALA A 19 -33.75 1.80 9.99
CA ALA A 19 -33.35 3.03 10.65
C ALA A 19 -34.12 4.17 9.98
N THR A 20 -34.91 4.87 10.80
CA THR A 20 -35.73 6.00 10.43
C THR A 20 -34.90 7.02 9.63
N THR A 21 -35.48 7.52 8.54
CA THR A 21 -35.07 8.74 7.85
C THR A 21 -35.14 9.91 8.83
N ASP A 22 -34.07 10.11 9.59
CA ASP A 22 -33.89 11.34 10.35
C ASP A 22 -33.77 12.50 9.36
N THR A 23 -34.77 13.36 9.39
CA THR A 23 -34.87 14.55 8.55
C THR A 23 -33.90 15.57 9.13
N ILE A 24 -32.76 15.75 8.46
CA ILE A 24 -31.78 16.79 8.79
C ILE A 24 -32.44 18.15 8.52
N THR A 25 -32.43 19.04 9.52
CA THR A 25 -33.18 20.30 9.54
C THR A 25 -32.30 21.55 9.42
N SER A 26 -31.01 21.45 9.10
CA SER A 26 -30.14 22.63 8.99
C SER A 26 -29.02 22.55 7.95
N GLN A 27 -28.61 23.72 7.43
CA GLN A 27 -27.55 23.95 6.43
C GLN A 27 -26.16 23.39 6.82
N GLU A 28 -25.94 23.02 8.09
CA GLU A 28 -24.61 22.75 8.64
C GLU A 28 -24.24 21.26 8.72
N ASP A 29 -25.09 20.35 8.27
CA ASP A 29 -24.96 18.92 8.61
C ASP A 29 -24.34 18.02 7.51
N ILE A 30 -24.18 18.51 6.28
CA ILE A 30 -23.82 17.70 5.09
C ILE A 30 -22.54 18.24 4.41
N ALA A 31 -21.64 17.34 4.03
CA ALA A 31 -20.42 17.62 3.27
C ALA A 31 -20.31 16.75 2.01
N LEU A 32 -19.62 17.26 0.99
CA LEU A 32 -19.22 16.53 -0.20
C LEU A 32 -18.05 15.60 0.13
N CYS A 33 -18.07 14.39 -0.43
CA CYS A 33 -16.99 13.43 -0.28
C CYS A 33 -16.65 12.75 -1.61
N VAL A 34 -15.36 12.66 -1.95
CA VAL A 34 -14.88 11.89 -3.11
C VAL A 34 -14.24 10.61 -2.63
N ILE A 35 -14.78 9.48 -3.09
CA ILE A 35 -14.40 8.14 -2.60
C ILE A 35 -13.44 7.40 -3.53
N GLN A 36 -13.26 7.88 -4.76
CA GLN A 36 -12.32 7.36 -5.76
C GLN A 36 -12.04 8.40 -6.85
N HIS A 37 -10.81 8.46 -7.37
CA HIS A 37 -10.47 9.26 -8.56
C HIS A 37 -9.65 8.46 -9.58
N SER A 38 -9.73 8.84 -10.86
CA SER A 38 -8.88 8.29 -11.92
C SER A 38 -8.61 9.33 -13.03
N CYS A 39 -7.44 9.25 -13.65
CA CYS A 39 -7.00 10.19 -14.69
C CYS A 39 -6.47 9.42 -15.90
N TYR A 40 -7.02 9.68 -17.10
CA TYR A 40 -6.58 9.02 -18.34
C TYR A 40 -6.63 9.99 -19.54
N PRO A 41 -5.77 9.80 -20.57
CA PRO A 41 -5.99 10.43 -21.87
C PRO A 41 -7.23 9.82 -22.55
N HIS A 42 -8.02 10.65 -23.24
CA HIS A 42 -9.24 10.21 -23.93
C HIS A 42 -8.89 9.53 -25.27
N ASP A 43 -9.10 8.22 -25.42
CA ASP A 43 -8.94 7.52 -26.70
C ASP A 43 -10.30 7.15 -27.32
N ASN A 44 -10.49 7.53 -28.58
CA ASN A 44 -11.67 7.18 -29.37
C ASN A 44 -11.57 5.73 -29.85
N GLY A 45 -12.05 4.78 -29.04
CA GLY A 45 -12.52 3.49 -29.54
C GLY A 45 -11.83 2.25 -28.99
N GLN A 46 -12.69 1.32 -28.56
CA GLN A 46 -12.48 -0.07 -28.17
C GLN A 46 -11.73 -0.34 -26.85
N ASN A 47 -12.58 -0.51 -25.82
CA ASN A 47 -12.28 -1.22 -24.57
C ASN A 47 -11.48 -2.50 -24.82
N ILE A 48 -10.30 -2.59 -24.19
CA ILE A 48 -9.82 -3.64 -23.28
C ILE A 48 -8.42 -3.17 -22.83
N ALA A 49 -8.24 -2.86 -21.55
CA ALA A 49 -6.91 -2.62 -21.00
C ALA A 49 -6.81 -3.17 -19.56
N THR A 50 -5.93 -4.16 -19.39
CA THR A 50 -5.40 -4.61 -18.09
C THR A 50 -4.38 -3.61 -17.56
N PRO A 51 -4.20 -3.51 -16.23
CA PRO A 51 -3.37 -2.49 -15.64
C PRO A 51 -1.89 -2.88 -15.77
N TRP A 52 -1.09 -1.96 -16.30
CA TRP A 52 0.37 -2.02 -16.52
C TRP A 52 0.84 -2.86 -17.72
N GLN A 53 0.67 -2.35 -18.96
CA GLN A 53 1.78 -2.13 -19.92
C GLN A 53 1.31 -1.70 -21.32
N ARG A 54 2.17 -0.87 -21.96
CA ARG A 54 2.21 -0.42 -23.37
C ARG A 54 1.26 0.72 -23.77
N TYR A 55 1.77 1.95 -23.62
CA TYR A 55 1.34 3.07 -24.44
C TYR A 55 1.80 2.86 -25.89
N ARG A 56 0.86 2.57 -26.80
CA ARG A 56 0.98 3.00 -28.20
C ARG A 56 0.47 4.44 -28.24
N VAL A 57 1.32 5.35 -28.68
CA VAL A 57 0.95 6.74 -28.93
C VAL A 57 0.03 6.78 -30.13
N HIS A 58 -1.23 7.16 -29.94
CA HIS A 58 -1.97 7.88 -30.97
C HIS A 58 -2.11 9.35 -30.58
N GLN A 59 -1.76 10.19 -31.53
CA GLN A 59 -1.32 11.57 -31.35
C GLN A 59 -2.49 12.57 -31.47
N GLN A 60 -3.66 12.26 -30.91
CA GLN A 60 -4.88 13.04 -31.24
C GLN A 60 -5.80 13.44 -30.08
N SER A 61 -5.54 13.10 -28.82
CA SER A 61 -6.36 13.62 -27.70
C SER A 61 -5.81 14.93 -27.13
N THR A 62 -6.46 16.04 -27.47
CA THR A 62 -6.22 17.39 -26.92
C THR A 62 -6.86 17.62 -25.54
N LEU A 63 -7.30 16.55 -24.87
CA LEU A 63 -8.13 16.56 -23.66
C LEU A 63 -7.64 15.53 -22.63
N LEU A 64 -7.54 15.98 -21.38
CA LEU A 64 -7.30 15.19 -20.18
C LEU A 64 -8.63 14.82 -19.54
N ASN A 65 -8.84 13.55 -19.22
CA ASN A 65 -10.04 13.07 -18.54
C ASN A 65 -9.77 12.87 -17.04
N LEU A 66 -10.56 13.55 -16.20
CA LEU A 66 -10.56 13.41 -14.74
C LEU A 66 -11.91 12.89 -14.28
N SER A 67 -11.92 11.73 -13.64
CA SER A 67 -13.14 11.09 -13.16
C SER A 67 -13.12 10.97 -11.63
N PHE A 68 -14.22 11.34 -10.99
CA PHE A 68 -14.40 11.37 -9.53
C PHE A 68 -15.66 10.62 -9.15
N VAL A 69 -15.59 9.65 -8.24
CA VAL A 69 -16.79 9.09 -7.63
C VAL A 69 -17.12 9.93 -6.40
N ILE A 70 -18.27 10.59 -6.43
CA ILE A 70 -18.74 11.52 -5.39
C ILE A 70 -19.92 10.91 -4.63
N THR A 71 -19.94 11.15 -3.32
CA THR A 71 -21.05 10.86 -2.41
C THR A 71 -21.21 12.01 -1.41
N LEU A 72 -22.26 11.94 -0.59
CA LEU A 72 -22.49 12.87 0.51
C LEU A 72 -22.17 12.21 1.84
N MET A 73 -21.70 13.00 2.80
CA MET A 73 -21.32 12.53 4.12
C MET A 73 -21.84 13.49 5.18
N SER A 74 -22.23 12.99 6.34
CA SER A 74 -22.55 13.85 7.49
C SER A 74 -21.26 14.48 8.04
N LYS A 75 -21.27 15.80 8.30
CA LYS A 75 -20.14 16.49 8.94
C LYS A 75 -19.87 15.95 10.35
N TYR A 76 -20.90 15.51 11.07
CA TYR A 76 -20.82 15.07 12.46
C TYR A 76 -20.40 13.61 12.61
N SER A 77 -21.13 12.69 11.97
CA SER A 77 -20.87 11.26 12.11
C SER A 77 -19.75 10.76 11.18
N GLN A 78 -19.42 11.53 10.13
CA GLN A 78 -18.53 11.10 9.05
C GLN A 78 -19.04 9.84 8.33
N GLU A 79 -20.35 9.56 8.43
CA GLU A 79 -21.01 8.46 7.75
C GLU A 79 -21.55 8.91 6.39
N ILE A 80 -21.52 7.98 5.41
CA ILE A 80 -22.06 8.21 4.08
C ILE A 80 -23.57 8.37 4.15
N TRP A 81 -24.07 9.46 3.59
CA TRP A 81 -25.49 9.72 3.49
C TRP A 81 -26.09 9.02 2.28
N ILE A 82 -27.10 8.19 2.51
CA ILE A 82 -27.80 7.46 1.46
C ILE A 82 -28.83 8.40 0.82
N SER A 83 -28.38 9.16 -0.18
CA SER A 83 -29.19 10.13 -0.93
C SER A 83 -29.35 9.74 -2.39
N ASP A 84 -30.49 10.03 -3.01
CA ASP A 84 -30.65 9.82 -4.45
C ASP A 84 -29.98 10.95 -5.23
N LEU A 85 -29.00 10.58 -6.06
CA LEU A 85 -28.28 11.51 -6.94
C LEU A 85 -28.78 11.37 -8.38
N THR A 86 -29.54 12.33 -8.88
CA THR A 86 -30.12 12.28 -10.23
C THR A 86 -29.48 13.33 -11.16
N PRO A 87 -29.12 12.95 -12.40
CA PRO A 87 -28.69 13.91 -13.41
C PRO A 87 -29.75 14.98 -13.66
N SER A 88 -29.40 16.27 -13.51
CA SER A 88 -30.28 17.37 -13.93
C SER A 88 -29.75 18.04 -15.20
N ARG A 89 -28.43 18.29 -15.29
CA ARG A 89 -27.73 18.87 -16.45
C ARG A 89 -26.33 18.25 -16.58
N PRO A 90 -25.61 18.44 -17.70
CA PRO A 90 -24.27 17.86 -17.86
C PRO A 90 -23.30 18.17 -16.72
N ASN A 91 -23.42 19.36 -16.11
CA ASN A 91 -22.58 19.83 -15.00
C ASN A 91 -23.32 19.92 -13.65
N GLU A 92 -24.52 19.35 -13.54
CA GLU A 92 -25.37 19.48 -12.36
C GLU A 92 -26.01 18.14 -11.98
N LEU A 93 -25.97 17.82 -10.68
CA LEU A 93 -26.72 16.72 -10.08
C LEU A 93 -27.78 17.29 -9.14
N ALA A 94 -29.02 16.84 -9.29
CA ALA A 94 -30.03 16.99 -8.27
C ALA A 94 -29.81 15.94 -7.18
N VAL A 95 -29.94 16.37 -5.93
CA VAL A 95 -29.83 15.52 -4.73
C VAL A 95 -31.19 15.53 -4.06
N ASN A 96 -31.70 14.35 -3.69
CA ASN A 96 -32.97 14.18 -2.98
C ASN A 96 -34.11 14.98 -3.62
N ASN A 97 -34.45 14.64 -4.87
CA ASN A 97 -35.51 15.28 -5.65
C ASN A 97 -35.35 16.80 -5.83
N GLY A 98 -34.11 17.31 -5.76
CA GLY A 98 -33.79 18.70 -6.03
C GLY A 98 -33.74 19.60 -4.78
N ALA A 99 -33.82 19.03 -3.58
CA ALA A 99 -33.59 19.77 -2.34
C ALA A 99 -32.18 20.39 -2.29
N TYR A 100 -31.18 19.67 -2.82
CA TYR A 100 -29.83 20.21 -3.04
C TYR A 100 -29.40 19.99 -4.48
N ARG A 101 -28.42 20.77 -4.92
CA ARG A 101 -27.79 20.67 -6.24
C ARG A 101 -26.28 20.59 -6.08
N MET A 102 -25.65 19.61 -6.72
CA MET A 102 -24.20 19.61 -6.90
C MET A 102 -23.85 20.23 -8.24
N ILE A 103 -23.05 21.27 -8.24
CA ILE A 103 -22.65 22.01 -9.43
C ILE A 103 -21.15 21.82 -9.63
N LEU A 104 -20.78 21.28 -10.79
CA LEU A 104 -19.39 21.12 -11.19
C LEU A 104 -18.96 22.25 -12.12
N LYS A 105 -17.85 22.91 -11.80
CA LYS A 105 -17.26 23.99 -12.61
C LYS A 105 -15.78 23.72 -12.81
N ALA A 106 -15.22 24.20 -13.92
CA ALA A 106 -13.79 24.15 -14.18
C ALA A 106 -13.33 25.51 -14.70
N TYR A 107 -12.23 26.00 -14.15
CA TYR A 107 -11.62 27.28 -14.45
C TYR A 107 -10.20 27.09 -14.95
N PRO A 108 -9.78 27.88 -15.96
CA PRO A 108 -10.61 28.76 -16.77
C PRO A 108 -11.60 27.96 -17.63
N SER A 109 -12.68 28.62 -18.09
CA SER A 109 -13.93 28.04 -18.62
C SER A 109 -13.84 27.25 -19.94
N ARG A 110 -12.67 26.70 -20.25
CA ARG A 110 -12.40 25.83 -21.40
C ARG A 110 -12.54 24.33 -21.08
N GLY A 111 -12.74 23.95 -19.81
CA GLY A 111 -13.05 22.57 -19.44
C GLY A 111 -14.51 22.21 -19.75
N VAL A 112 -14.73 21.05 -20.36
CA VAL A 112 -16.09 20.54 -20.64
C VAL A 112 -16.43 19.48 -19.59
N VAL A 113 -17.53 19.69 -18.88
CA VAL A 113 -18.10 18.68 -17.97
C VAL A 113 -19.04 17.79 -18.77
N ILE A 114 -18.74 16.50 -18.87
CA ILE A 114 -19.42 15.65 -19.88
C ILE A 114 -20.34 14.60 -19.27
N SER A 115 -20.08 14.05 -18.08
CA SER A 115 -20.96 12.97 -17.63
C SER A 115 -21.09 12.82 -16.12
N ASN A 116 -22.31 12.46 -15.74
CA ASN A 116 -22.65 11.81 -14.49
C ASN A 116 -23.07 10.37 -14.79
N SER A 117 -22.35 9.39 -14.27
CA SER A 117 -22.62 7.97 -14.53
C SER A 117 -22.98 7.22 -13.25
N SER A 118 -23.90 6.26 -13.37
CA SER A 118 -24.21 5.26 -12.34
C SER A 118 -23.25 4.06 -12.39
N VAL A 119 -22.22 4.09 -13.24
CA VAL A 119 -21.14 3.10 -13.28
C VAL A 119 -19.78 3.77 -13.08
N ASP A 120 -18.84 3.07 -12.43
CA ASP A 120 -17.47 3.52 -12.20
C ASP A 120 -16.63 3.53 -13.51
N CYS A 121 -15.38 4.00 -13.44
CA CYS A 121 -14.48 4.04 -14.60
C CYS A 121 -14.09 2.65 -15.13
N ARG A 122 -14.48 1.56 -14.45
CA ARG A 122 -14.29 0.17 -14.87
C ARG A 122 -15.62 -0.47 -15.33
N GLY A 123 -16.69 0.31 -15.48
CA GLY A 123 -18.01 -0.16 -15.89
C GLY A 123 -18.80 -0.91 -14.82
N ARG A 124 -18.38 -0.84 -13.55
CA ARG A 124 -19.08 -1.50 -12.43
C ARG A 124 -20.19 -0.59 -11.90
N PRO A 125 -21.38 -1.12 -11.57
CA PRO A 125 -22.48 -0.32 -11.03
C PRO A 125 -22.09 0.31 -9.69
N LEU A 126 -22.35 1.61 -9.57
CA LEU A 126 -22.24 2.39 -8.35
C LEU A 126 -23.53 2.27 -7.54
N PRO A 127 -23.45 2.34 -6.21
CA PRO A 127 -24.64 2.39 -5.38
C PRO A 127 -25.47 3.67 -5.66
N PRO A 128 -26.77 3.69 -5.33
CA PRO A 128 -27.68 4.81 -5.63
C PRO A 128 -27.18 6.18 -5.12
N TYR A 129 -26.44 6.17 -4.01
CA TYR A 129 -25.86 7.32 -3.32
C TYR A 129 -24.47 7.76 -3.80
N ALA A 130 -23.97 7.16 -4.88
CA ALA A 130 -22.70 7.52 -5.49
C ALA A 130 -22.84 7.79 -6.99
N ARG A 131 -22.09 8.77 -7.50
CA ARG A 131 -22.03 9.08 -8.94
C ARG A 131 -20.62 9.32 -9.39
N LEU A 132 -20.29 8.86 -10.60
CA LEU A 132 -19.05 9.23 -11.27
C LEU A 132 -19.26 10.57 -11.99
N LEU A 133 -18.53 11.60 -11.59
CA LEU A 133 -18.41 12.88 -12.28
C LEU A 133 -17.16 12.91 -13.13
N THR A 134 -17.29 13.36 -14.37
CA THR A 134 -16.17 13.40 -15.33
C THR A 134 -15.93 14.81 -15.85
N ILE A 135 -14.68 15.29 -15.72
CA ILE A 135 -14.21 16.58 -16.22
C ILE A 135 -13.22 16.34 -17.35
N LEU A 136 -13.45 16.97 -18.51
CA LEU A 136 -12.47 17.03 -19.58
C LEU A 136 -11.77 18.38 -19.57
N LEU A 137 -10.44 18.38 -19.42
CA LEU A 137 -9.60 19.57 -19.40
C LEU A 137 -8.73 19.63 -20.66
N PRO A 138 -8.66 20.77 -21.38
CA PRO A 138 -7.79 20.87 -22.54
C PRO A 138 -6.31 20.84 -22.15
N THR A 139 -5.55 19.99 -22.82
CA THR A 139 -4.11 19.85 -22.59
C THR A 139 -3.30 20.91 -23.35
N GLY A 140 -3.89 21.56 -24.37
CA GLY A 140 -3.32 22.70 -25.11
C GLY A 140 -3.68 24.07 -24.54
N GLY A 141 -4.05 24.14 -23.26
CA GLY A 141 -4.54 25.35 -22.60
C GLY A 141 -3.65 25.81 -21.42
N PRO A 142 -4.22 26.53 -20.44
CA PRO A 142 -3.47 27.00 -19.28
C PRO A 142 -2.78 25.87 -18.50
N ASN A 143 -1.64 26.20 -17.89
CA ASN A 143 -0.83 25.26 -17.13
C ASN A 143 -1.51 24.77 -15.84
N ILE A 144 -2.53 25.49 -15.37
CA ILE A 144 -3.27 25.21 -14.13
C ILE A 144 -4.76 25.35 -14.42
N TYR A 145 -5.53 24.35 -14.02
CA TYR A 145 -6.98 24.39 -13.96
C TYR A 145 -7.45 24.26 -12.52
N ASN A 146 -8.50 24.98 -12.15
CA ASN A 146 -9.20 24.81 -10.89
C ASN A 146 -10.59 24.27 -11.19
N ALA A 147 -10.86 23.01 -10.87
CA ALA A 147 -12.21 22.48 -10.87
C ALA A 147 -12.84 22.63 -9.49
N THR A 148 -14.14 22.87 -9.42
CA THR A 148 -14.88 23.01 -8.17
C THR A 148 -16.16 22.18 -8.24
N VAL A 149 -16.43 21.36 -7.22
CA VAL A 149 -17.74 20.73 -6.99
C VAL A 149 -18.37 21.46 -5.82
N GLN A 150 -19.48 22.15 -6.06
CA GLN A 150 -20.21 22.90 -5.06
C GLN A 150 -21.50 22.18 -4.73
N LEU A 151 -21.77 21.92 -3.45
CA LEU A 151 -23.08 21.53 -2.96
C LEU A 151 -23.84 22.79 -2.62
N THR A 152 -25.02 22.94 -3.19
CA THR A 152 -25.82 24.15 -3.05
C THR A 152 -27.25 23.81 -2.67
N GLU A 153 -27.87 24.71 -1.91
CA GLU A 153 -29.27 24.67 -1.53
C GLU A 153 -29.94 25.96 -2.01
N GLU A 154 -31.18 25.86 -2.46
CA GLU A 154 -31.98 27.01 -2.89
C GLU A 154 -32.92 27.41 -1.75
N LEU A 155 -32.61 28.52 -1.09
CA LEU A 155 -33.39 29.06 0.02
C LEU A 155 -33.94 30.44 -0.37
N GLU A 156 -35.26 30.57 -0.40
CA GLU A 156 -35.96 31.84 -0.63
C GLU A 156 -35.49 32.59 -1.89
N GLY A 157 -35.20 31.86 -2.98
CA GLY A 157 -34.71 32.43 -4.24
C GLY A 157 -33.24 32.84 -4.25
N ARG A 158 -32.48 32.48 -3.20
CA ARG A 158 -31.02 32.63 -3.14
C ARG A 158 -30.35 31.26 -3.09
N VAL A 159 -29.27 31.11 -3.84
CA VAL A 159 -28.45 29.89 -3.84
C VAL A 159 -27.38 30.04 -2.76
N ALA A 160 -27.43 29.19 -1.74
CA ALA A 160 -26.40 29.09 -0.71
C ALA A 160 -25.46 27.92 -1.02
N VAL A 161 -24.15 28.10 -0.85
CA VAL A 161 -23.15 27.03 -0.97
C VAL A 161 -22.99 26.37 0.39
N CYS A 162 -23.42 25.11 0.52
CA CYS A 162 -23.34 24.33 1.76
C CYS A 162 -21.94 23.73 1.96
N ASP A 163 -21.28 23.37 0.85
CA ASP A 163 -19.91 22.85 0.84
C ASP A 163 -19.28 22.99 -0.55
N GLU A 164 -17.96 23.05 -0.60
CA GLU A 164 -17.19 23.16 -1.85
C GLU A 164 -15.91 22.34 -1.80
N ILE A 165 -15.71 21.51 -2.82
CA ILE A 165 -14.43 20.86 -3.09
C ILE A 165 -13.76 21.57 -4.25
N VAL A 166 -12.55 22.08 -4.02
CA VAL A 166 -11.69 22.65 -5.07
C VAL A 166 -10.59 21.66 -5.43
N PHE A 167 -10.41 21.44 -6.72
CA PHE A 167 -9.37 20.61 -7.32
C PHE A 167 -8.45 21.49 -8.14
N THR A 168 -7.18 21.59 -7.77
CA THR A 168 -6.19 22.28 -8.60
C THR A 168 -5.40 21.27 -9.41
N VAL A 169 -5.54 21.33 -10.73
CA VAL A 169 -4.93 20.43 -11.70
C VAL A 169 -3.84 21.19 -12.44
N THR A 170 -2.58 20.86 -12.16
CA THR A 170 -1.45 21.43 -12.89
C THR A 170 -1.07 20.51 -14.04
N ILE A 171 -1.18 21.01 -15.27
CA ILE A 171 -0.84 20.27 -16.49
C ILE A 171 0.63 20.51 -16.90
N ASN A 172 1.24 21.67 -16.54
CA ASN A 172 2.66 21.95 -16.78
C ASN A 172 3.30 22.73 -15.60
N LEU A 173 4.52 22.37 -15.21
CA LEU A 173 5.30 23.12 -14.22
C LEU A 173 5.99 24.36 -14.85
N PRO A 174 6.15 25.48 -14.11
CA PRO A 174 6.89 26.65 -14.59
C PRO A 174 8.35 26.27 -14.88
N GLY A 175 8.81 26.53 -16.11
CA GLY A 175 10.20 26.24 -16.56
C GLY A 175 10.38 24.99 -17.41
N GLY A 176 9.32 24.22 -17.69
CA GLY A 176 9.36 23.13 -18.67
C GLY A 176 9.06 23.62 -20.09
N ASN A 177 9.93 23.33 -21.06
CA ASN A 177 9.67 23.58 -22.48
C ASN A 177 8.38 22.89 -22.93
N GLN A 178 7.58 23.57 -23.76
CA GLN A 178 6.32 23.10 -24.37
C GLN A 178 6.44 21.82 -25.22
N GLY A 179 7.66 21.27 -25.39
CA GLY A 179 7.95 19.99 -26.03
C GLY A 179 7.94 18.78 -25.09
N HIS A 180 7.63 18.94 -23.80
CA HIS A 180 7.48 17.84 -22.86
C HIS A 180 6.00 17.48 -22.63
N TYR A 181 5.31 17.06 -23.70
CA TYR A 181 4.27 16.06 -23.50
C TYR A 181 4.95 14.80 -22.98
N HIS A 182 4.92 14.64 -21.65
CA HIS A 182 5.44 13.56 -20.82
C HIS A 182 5.81 12.27 -21.57
N GLN A 183 7.05 12.19 -22.08
CA GLN A 183 7.72 10.90 -22.21
C GLN A 183 7.80 10.31 -20.79
N ASN A 184 7.13 9.18 -20.57
CA ASN A 184 7.16 8.37 -19.33
C ASN A 184 6.23 8.78 -18.18
N GLY A 185 5.04 9.34 -18.46
CA GLY A 185 3.88 9.22 -17.55
C GLY A 185 4.12 9.60 -16.08
N LYS A 186 4.86 10.68 -15.81
CA LYS A 186 5.13 11.16 -14.45
C LYS A 186 4.32 12.41 -14.11
N VAL A 187 3.46 12.20 -13.11
CA VAL A 187 2.88 13.13 -12.11
C VAL A 187 1.90 14.17 -12.62
N PHE A 188 0.60 13.86 -12.45
CA PHE A 188 -0.42 14.88 -12.19
C PHE A 188 -0.32 15.25 -10.72
N TYR A 189 0.00 16.50 -10.40
CA TYR A 189 -0.31 17.06 -9.08
C TYR A 189 -1.75 17.57 -9.15
N ILE A 190 -2.67 16.78 -8.60
CA ILE A 190 -3.96 17.31 -8.15
C ILE A 190 -3.75 17.70 -6.69
N GLU A 191 -3.55 18.99 -6.44
CA GLU A 191 -3.50 19.48 -5.07
C GLU A 191 -4.93 19.42 -4.52
N TYR A 192 -5.13 18.56 -3.53
CA TYR A 192 -6.45 18.23 -3.02
C TYR A 192 -6.52 18.64 -1.54
N PRO A 193 -7.47 19.49 -1.13
CA PRO A 193 -7.82 19.66 0.28
C PRO A 193 -8.79 18.56 0.76
N LEU A 194 -8.55 17.27 0.40
CA LEU A 194 -9.42 16.18 0.85
C LEU A 194 -8.95 15.71 2.23
N PRO A 195 -9.84 15.59 3.22
CA PRO A 195 -9.52 14.86 4.44
C PRO A 195 -9.18 13.42 4.03
N LYS A 196 -7.90 13.07 4.12
CA LYS A 196 -7.43 11.71 3.94
C LYS A 196 -8.17 10.79 4.92
N LEU A 197 -8.56 9.59 4.46
CA LEU A 197 -9.29 8.64 5.30
C LEU A 197 -8.43 8.23 6.50
N LYS A 198 -8.96 8.44 7.69
CA LYS A 198 -8.33 8.06 8.97
C LYS A 198 -8.80 6.69 9.43
N LEU A 199 -7.98 6.04 10.25
CA LEU A 199 -8.44 4.88 11.01
C LEU A 199 -9.54 5.31 11.97
N ALA A 200 -10.56 4.48 12.09
CA ALA A 200 -11.74 4.72 12.91
C ALA A 200 -11.92 3.63 13.98
N GLY A 201 -12.91 3.81 14.85
CA GLY A 201 -13.24 2.85 15.91
C GLY A 201 -12.06 2.56 16.83
N VAL A 202 -11.87 1.29 17.20
CA VAL A 202 -10.78 0.86 18.11
C VAL A 202 -9.39 1.19 17.55
N LEU A 203 -9.19 1.13 16.23
CA LEU A 203 -7.88 1.32 15.59
C LEU A 203 -7.39 2.78 15.59
N LYS A 204 -8.25 3.76 15.92
CA LYS A 204 -7.83 5.15 16.11
C LYS A 204 -7.12 5.39 17.44
N HIS A 205 -7.22 4.44 18.38
CA HIS A 205 -6.75 4.60 19.75
C HIS A 205 -5.38 3.96 19.99
N PRO A 206 -4.49 4.58 20.79
CA PRO A 206 -3.15 4.06 21.07
C PRO A 206 -3.12 2.64 21.66
N TYR A 207 -4.07 2.28 22.53
CA TYR A 207 -4.08 0.96 23.18
C TYR A 207 -4.23 -0.20 22.17
N ALA A 208 -4.92 0.02 21.05
CA ALA A 208 -5.08 -1.00 20.01
C ALA A 208 -3.74 -1.24 19.31
N TRP A 209 -2.98 -0.16 19.10
CA TRP A 209 -1.63 -0.22 18.56
C TRP A 209 -0.64 -0.85 19.54
N ASP A 210 -0.75 -0.62 20.84
CA ASP A 210 0.08 -1.34 21.82
C ASP A 210 -0.09 -2.87 21.72
N ILE A 211 -1.32 -3.32 21.46
CA ILE A 211 -1.62 -4.74 21.22
C ILE A 211 -0.97 -5.21 19.90
N ILE A 212 -1.16 -4.48 18.79
CA ILE A 212 -0.57 -4.81 17.49
C ILE A 212 0.96 -4.85 17.60
N MET A 213 1.59 -3.82 18.15
CA MET A 213 3.03 -3.72 18.34
C MET A 213 3.58 -4.85 19.22
N ARG A 214 2.81 -5.32 20.21
CA ARG A 214 3.18 -6.52 20.97
C ARG A 214 3.24 -7.75 20.08
N PHE A 215 2.28 -7.95 19.19
CA PHE A 215 2.30 -9.05 18.22
C PHE A 215 3.46 -8.92 17.22
N GLU A 216 3.72 -7.71 16.70
CA GLU A 216 4.88 -7.43 15.85
C GLU A 216 6.19 -7.83 16.55
N ASN A 217 6.36 -7.42 17.81
CA ASN A 217 7.54 -7.74 18.61
C ASN A 217 7.68 -9.25 18.89
N LEU A 218 6.58 -9.95 19.18
CA LEU A 218 6.61 -11.40 19.36
C LEU A 218 7.03 -12.13 18.08
N SER A 219 6.49 -11.70 16.94
CA SER A 219 6.83 -12.22 15.61
C SER A 219 8.31 -12.02 15.30
N ASP A 220 8.75 -10.76 15.33
CA ASP A 220 10.07 -10.36 14.85
C ASP A 220 11.21 -10.84 15.80
N ASN A 221 10.88 -11.30 17.01
CA ASN A 221 11.79 -11.94 17.97
C ASN A 221 11.68 -13.48 18.04
N GLY A 222 10.90 -14.10 17.14
CA GLY A 222 10.79 -15.57 17.05
C GLY A 222 9.91 -16.24 18.12
N GLN A 223 9.15 -15.47 18.90
CA GLN A 223 8.30 -15.95 20.00
C GLN A 223 6.93 -16.44 19.51
N TYR A 224 6.91 -17.28 18.48
CA TYR A 224 5.68 -17.65 17.75
C TYR A 224 4.67 -18.46 18.60
N LEU A 225 5.14 -19.32 19.51
CA LEU A 225 4.24 -20.06 20.40
C LEU A 225 3.45 -19.12 21.33
N LEU A 226 4.14 -18.12 21.88
CA LEU A 226 3.52 -17.09 22.72
C LEU A 226 2.58 -16.20 21.90
N TYR A 227 2.99 -15.83 20.67
CA TYR A 227 2.14 -15.14 19.70
C TYR A 227 0.81 -15.87 19.54
N ARG A 228 0.82 -17.17 19.17
CA ARG A 228 -0.42 -17.92 18.91
C ARG A 228 -1.31 -18.02 20.14
N ARG A 229 -0.73 -18.17 21.34
CA ARG A 229 -1.47 -18.19 22.61
C ARG A 229 -2.18 -16.87 22.87
N HIS A 230 -1.47 -15.75 22.71
CA HIS A 230 -2.06 -14.42 22.90
C HIS A 230 -3.13 -14.12 21.87
N ARG A 231 -2.90 -14.47 20.61
CA ARG A 231 -3.88 -14.30 19.52
C ARG A 231 -5.16 -15.10 19.76
N LYS A 232 -5.05 -16.38 20.17
CA LYS A 232 -6.22 -17.19 20.57
C LYS A 232 -6.99 -16.56 21.73
N SER A 233 -6.27 -15.96 22.68
CA SER A 233 -6.89 -15.28 23.83
C SER A 233 -7.63 -14.01 23.39
N LEU A 234 -7.01 -13.21 22.51
CA LEU A 234 -7.62 -12.03 21.90
C LEU A 234 -8.88 -12.40 21.11
N GLU A 235 -8.82 -13.42 20.25
CA GLU A 235 -9.99 -13.89 19.51
C GLU A 235 -11.13 -14.32 20.44
N LYS A 236 -10.83 -15.15 21.45
CA LYS A 236 -11.84 -15.61 22.42
C LYS A 236 -12.48 -14.43 23.15
N TRP A 237 -11.68 -13.42 23.51
CA TRP A 237 -12.17 -12.22 24.18
C TRP A 237 -12.99 -11.32 23.25
N ALA A 238 -12.63 -11.21 21.98
CA ALA A 238 -13.34 -10.39 20.99
C ALA A 238 -14.64 -11.03 20.47
N LYS A 239 -14.83 -12.36 20.62
CA LYS A 239 -16.04 -13.08 20.16
C LYS A 239 -17.36 -12.44 20.63
N THR A 240 -17.40 -11.90 21.83
CA THR A 240 -18.60 -11.26 22.40
C THR A 240 -18.54 -9.73 22.32
N ARG A 241 -17.61 -9.18 21.53
CA ARG A 241 -17.32 -7.73 21.45
C ARG A 241 -17.08 -7.31 19.99
N PRO A 242 -18.15 -7.12 19.19
CA PRO A 242 -18.05 -6.84 17.75
C PRO A 242 -17.14 -5.65 17.40
N GLN A 243 -17.10 -4.62 18.25
CA GLN A 243 -16.28 -3.43 18.03
C GLN A 243 -14.76 -3.68 18.02
N TYR A 244 -14.29 -4.85 18.47
CA TYR A 244 -12.88 -5.24 18.46
C TYR A 244 -12.50 -6.20 17.32
N GLN A 245 -13.44 -6.53 16.43
CA GLN A 245 -13.17 -7.46 15.32
C GLN A 245 -12.12 -6.90 14.35
N ASP A 246 -12.07 -5.58 14.17
CA ASP A 246 -10.99 -4.92 13.41
C ASP A 246 -9.60 -5.23 13.97
N LEU A 247 -9.45 -5.16 15.29
CA LEU A 247 -8.19 -5.49 15.95
C LEU A 247 -7.80 -6.95 15.72
N VAL A 248 -8.78 -7.87 15.76
CA VAL A 248 -8.55 -9.29 15.46
C VAL A 248 -8.10 -9.47 14.01
N ALA A 249 -8.77 -8.83 13.05
CA ALA A 249 -8.40 -8.90 11.63
C ALA A 249 -6.98 -8.36 11.38
N MET A 250 -6.61 -7.24 12.01
CA MET A 250 -5.26 -6.69 11.91
C MET A 250 -4.20 -7.63 12.49
N VAL A 251 -4.48 -8.25 13.65
CA VAL A 251 -3.58 -9.23 14.27
C VAL A 251 -3.47 -10.53 13.44
N LEU A 252 -4.53 -10.91 12.70
CA LEU A 252 -4.46 -12.01 11.74
C LEU A 252 -3.53 -11.69 10.57
N ASN A 253 -3.58 -10.47 10.04
CA ASN A 253 -2.63 -10.03 9.01
C ASN A 253 -1.17 -10.02 9.55
N GLU A 254 -0.94 -9.56 10.79
CA GLU A 254 0.37 -9.66 11.44
C GLU A 254 0.84 -11.12 11.63
N GLU A 255 -0.08 -12.04 11.97
CA GLU A 255 0.26 -13.47 12.08
C GLU A 255 0.62 -14.02 10.69
N GLY A 256 -0.07 -13.51 9.66
CA GLY A 256 0.28 -13.70 8.27
C GLY A 256 1.75 -13.39 8.02
N VAL A 257 2.19 -12.17 8.33
CA VAL A 257 3.60 -11.74 8.21
C VAL A 257 4.54 -12.63 9.04
N ALA A 258 4.17 -12.98 10.27
CA ALA A 258 4.96 -13.87 11.11
C ALA A 258 5.17 -15.26 10.48
N CYS A 259 4.14 -15.79 9.82
CA CYS A 259 4.24 -17.04 9.07
C CYS A 259 5.18 -16.89 7.87
N LEU A 260 5.12 -15.78 7.13
CA LEU A 260 6.01 -15.52 6.01
C LEU A 260 7.48 -15.48 6.44
N ILE A 261 7.80 -14.78 7.54
CA ILE A 261 9.16 -14.72 8.11
C ILE A 261 9.70 -16.14 8.42
N ARG A 262 8.81 -17.05 8.85
CA ARG A 262 9.14 -18.45 9.13
C ARG A 262 9.02 -19.37 7.91
N HIS A 263 8.92 -18.80 6.71
CA HIS A 263 8.77 -19.52 5.44
C HIS A 263 7.53 -20.42 5.35
N ARG A 264 6.45 -20.08 6.08
CA ARG A 264 5.15 -20.76 6.04
C ARG A 264 4.18 -20.01 5.16
N LEU A 265 4.49 -19.93 3.86
CA LEU A 265 3.82 -19.04 2.91
C LEU A 265 2.31 -19.29 2.83
N LYS A 266 1.90 -20.55 2.66
CA LYS A 266 0.48 -20.95 2.57
C LYS A 266 -0.30 -20.65 3.85
N GLU A 267 0.30 -20.87 5.02
CA GLU A 267 -0.31 -20.52 6.32
C GLU A 267 -0.52 -19.00 6.41
N GLY A 268 0.49 -18.21 6.01
CA GLY A 268 0.41 -16.75 6.02
C GLY A 268 -0.68 -16.19 5.11
N VAL A 269 -0.79 -16.70 3.88
CA VAL A 269 -1.86 -16.33 2.93
C VAL A 269 -3.24 -16.71 3.47
N ASN A 270 -3.38 -17.89 4.07
CA ASN A 270 -4.65 -18.33 4.64
C ASN A 270 -5.12 -17.45 5.81
N LEU A 271 -4.19 -16.89 6.60
CA LEU A 271 -4.51 -15.97 7.69
C LEU A 271 -4.98 -14.61 7.15
N ALA A 272 -4.28 -14.05 6.16
CA ALA A 272 -4.72 -12.82 5.48
C ALA A 272 -6.08 -13.00 4.80
N LYS A 273 -6.34 -14.16 4.18
CA LYS A 273 -7.66 -14.50 3.62
C LYS A 273 -8.76 -14.59 4.67
N LYS A 274 -8.44 -14.92 5.92
CA LYS A 274 -9.42 -14.93 7.02
C LYS A 274 -9.70 -13.53 7.58
N ALA A 275 -8.76 -12.60 7.46
CA ALA A 275 -8.95 -11.22 7.92
C ALA A 275 -10.03 -10.48 7.11
N CYS A 276 -10.07 -10.65 5.78
CA CYS A 276 -11.01 -9.90 4.93
C CYS A 276 -12.50 -10.23 5.17
N PRO A 277 -12.93 -11.51 5.30
CA PRO A 277 -14.33 -11.81 5.63
C PRO A 277 -14.72 -11.32 7.03
N LEU A 278 -13.76 -11.33 7.97
CA LEU A 278 -14.00 -10.83 9.33
C LEU A 278 -14.30 -9.32 9.33
N SER A 279 -13.61 -8.56 8.47
CA SER A 279 -13.89 -7.12 8.32
C SER A 279 -15.21 -6.84 7.58
N SER A 280 -15.55 -7.65 6.57
CA SER A 280 -16.77 -7.43 5.79
C SER A 280 -18.05 -7.88 6.47
N PHE A 281 -18.00 -8.96 7.27
CA PHE A 281 -19.19 -9.49 7.96
C PHE A 281 -19.73 -8.52 9.03
N HIS A 282 -18.88 -7.66 9.58
CA HIS A 282 -19.23 -6.74 10.66
C HIS A 282 -19.41 -5.28 10.19
N ASN A 283 -19.47 -5.01 8.88
CA ASN A 283 -19.49 -3.65 8.32
C ASN A 283 -18.38 -2.77 8.94
N CYS A 284 -17.18 -3.33 9.06
CA CYS A 284 -16.10 -2.67 9.75
C CYS A 284 -15.70 -1.37 9.06
N VAL A 285 -15.65 -0.29 9.84
CA VAL A 285 -15.22 1.05 9.38
C VAL A 285 -13.78 1.05 8.82
N ASN A 286 -12.96 0.05 9.17
CA ASN A 286 -11.58 -0.10 8.70
C ASN A 286 -11.41 -1.21 7.64
N ASP A 287 -12.48 -1.73 7.01
CA ASP A 287 -12.42 -2.84 6.05
C ASP A 287 -11.41 -2.58 4.90
N ARG A 288 -11.37 -1.35 4.36
CA ARG A 288 -10.39 -0.96 3.35
C ARG A 288 -8.96 -1.17 3.83
N THR A 289 -8.60 -0.67 5.01
CA THR A 289 -7.24 -0.82 5.56
C THR A 289 -6.87 -2.29 5.74
N ILE A 290 -7.79 -3.09 6.28
CA ILE A 290 -7.59 -4.52 6.54
C ILE A 290 -7.33 -5.27 5.23
N ARG A 291 -8.11 -4.97 4.18
CA ARG A 291 -7.94 -5.56 2.83
C ARG A 291 -6.65 -5.10 2.17
N GLY A 292 -6.32 -3.80 2.25
CA GLY A 292 -5.05 -3.27 1.74
C GLY A 292 -3.86 -3.94 2.40
N TYR A 293 -3.94 -4.18 3.72
CA TYR A 293 -2.89 -4.89 4.41
C TYR A 293 -2.82 -6.37 4.00
N ALA A 294 -3.96 -7.06 3.87
CA ALA A 294 -4.00 -8.43 3.37
C ALA A 294 -3.37 -8.54 1.97
N SER A 295 -3.63 -7.60 1.06
CA SER A 295 -2.97 -7.52 -0.26
C SER A 295 -1.45 -7.37 -0.14
N ALA A 296 -0.96 -6.53 0.78
CA ALA A 296 0.47 -6.43 1.05
C ALA A 296 1.09 -7.74 1.61
N VAL A 297 0.31 -8.53 2.39
CA VAL A 297 0.72 -9.86 2.84
C VAL A 297 0.77 -10.86 1.68
N TYR A 298 -0.21 -10.85 0.77
CA TYR A 298 -0.16 -11.69 -0.45
C TYR A 298 1.06 -11.35 -1.30
N ALA A 299 1.32 -10.07 -1.52
CA ALA A 299 2.51 -9.62 -2.23
C ALA A 299 3.82 -10.12 -1.58
N ALA A 300 3.91 -10.03 -0.25
CA ALA A 300 5.07 -10.54 0.47
C ALA A 300 5.22 -12.07 0.36
N ALA A 301 4.11 -12.81 0.34
CA ALA A 301 4.11 -14.26 0.16
C ALA A 301 4.59 -14.67 -1.24
N GLU A 302 4.06 -14.05 -2.28
CA GLU A 302 4.50 -14.25 -3.67
C GLU A 302 5.99 -13.94 -3.83
N ARG A 303 6.44 -12.80 -3.29
CA ARG A 303 7.87 -12.43 -3.28
C ARG A 303 8.72 -13.48 -2.58
N PHE A 304 8.32 -13.94 -1.39
CA PHE A 304 9.07 -14.97 -0.66
C PHE A 304 9.06 -16.32 -1.37
N GLY A 305 8.06 -16.59 -2.21
CA GLY A 305 7.99 -17.73 -3.12
C GLY A 305 8.75 -17.56 -4.43
N GLY A 306 9.35 -16.39 -4.69
CA GLY A 306 10.07 -16.07 -5.92
C GLY A 306 9.21 -15.55 -7.07
N ASN A 307 7.89 -15.42 -6.89
CA ASN A 307 6.99 -14.88 -7.91
C ASN A 307 6.90 -13.34 -7.80
N GLN A 308 7.82 -12.66 -8.46
CA GLN A 308 7.93 -11.21 -8.38
C GLN A 308 6.82 -10.47 -9.15
N ASP A 309 6.33 -11.04 -10.24
CA ASP A 309 5.28 -10.41 -11.05
C ASP A 309 3.91 -10.52 -10.35
N GLY A 310 3.60 -11.67 -9.75
CA GLY A 310 2.43 -11.83 -8.87
C GLY A 310 2.51 -10.90 -7.65
N ALA A 311 3.70 -10.72 -7.08
CA ALA A 311 3.91 -9.78 -5.98
C ALA A 311 3.60 -8.33 -6.39
N LYS A 312 4.00 -7.91 -7.60
CA LYS A 312 3.71 -6.56 -8.12
C LYS A 312 2.20 -6.33 -8.27
N GLN A 313 1.46 -7.30 -8.79
CA GLN A 313 0.00 -7.19 -8.95
C GLN A 313 -0.69 -6.93 -7.61
N HIS A 314 -0.36 -7.70 -6.57
CA HIS A 314 -0.95 -7.49 -5.24
C HIS A 314 -0.53 -6.18 -4.58
N LEU A 315 0.67 -5.66 -4.87
CA LEU A 315 1.07 -4.33 -4.40
C LEU A 315 0.31 -3.21 -5.09
N GLN A 316 -0.04 -3.37 -6.37
CA GLN A 316 -0.90 -2.41 -7.06
C GLN A 316 -2.26 -2.33 -6.39
N ASP A 317 -2.88 -3.49 -6.10
CA ASP A 317 -4.15 -3.54 -5.37
C ASP A 317 -4.03 -2.85 -4.00
N ALA A 318 -2.95 -3.10 -3.25
CA ALA A 318 -2.73 -2.48 -1.95
C ALA A 318 -2.53 -0.95 -2.05
N LEU A 319 -1.77 -0.47 -3.04
CA LEU A 319 -1.53 0.95 -3.25
C LEU A 319 -2.81 1.67 -3.66
N GLU A 320 -3.64 1.09 -4.54
CA GLU A 320 -4.96 1.63 -4.90
C GLU A 320 -5.86 1.78 -3.67
N ILE A 321 -5.81 0.84 -2.74
CA ILE A 321 -6.59 0.89 -1.50
C ILE A 321 -6.06 1.97 -0.54
N PHE A 322 -4.74 2.16 -0.45
CA PHE A 322 -4.12 3.10 0.48
C PHE A 322 -4.02 4.54 -0.05
N ASP A 323 -4.19 4.78 -1.35
CA ASP A 323 -4.10 6.10 -1.95
C ASP A 323 -5.00 7.18 -1.30
N PRO A 324 -6.29 6.91 -0.98
CA PRO A 324 -7.15 7.88 -0.28
C PRO A 324 -6.89 7.98 1.23
N MET A 325 -6.00 7.17 1.81
CA MET A 325 -5.79 7.11 3.27
C MET A 325 -4.69 8.06 3.77
N GLU A 326 -4.76 8.42 5.06
CA GLU A 326 -3.63 9.10 5.70
C GLU A 326 -2.39 8.19 5.70
N PRO A 327 -1.18 8.76 5.57
CA PRO A 327 0.06 8.01 5.76
C PRO A 327 0.00 7.17 7.04
N SER A 328 0.12 5.85 6.87
CA SER A 328 0.12 4.90 7.97
C SER A 328 1.29 3.94 7.86
N SER A 329 1.51 3.14 8.91
CA SER A 329 2.47 2.04 8.88
C SER A 329 2.23 1.09 7.71
N TYR A 330 0.99 0.88 7.28
CA TYR A 330 0.64 -0.04 6.21
C TYR A 330 0.92 0.52 4.82
N THR A 331 0.72 1.83 4.61
CA THR A 331 1.20 2.53 3.42
C THR A 331 2.72 2.41 3.31
N SER A 332 3.45 2.62 4.43
CA SER A 332 4.90 2.45 4.50
C SER A 332 5.34 1.02 4.16
N ILE A 333 4.69 0.00 4.73
CA ILE A 333 4.96 -1.42 4.42
C ILE A 333 4.76 -1.73 2.94
N THR A 334 3.72 -1.18 2.32
CA THR A 334 3.41 -1.41 0.91
C THR A 334 4.50 -0.82 0.00
N LEU A 335 4.87 0.45 0.23
CA LEU A 335 5.97 1.13 -0.49
C LEU A 335 7.30 0.40 -0.29
N TYR A 336 7.58 -0.05 0.94
CA TYR A 336 8.75 -0.86 1.25
C TYR A 336 8.80 -2.17 0.45
N ASN A 337 7.66 -2.86 0.28
CA ASN A 337 7.60 -4.11 -0.47
C ASN A 337 7.90 -3.90 -1.97
N VAL A 338 7.55 -2.75 -2.55
CA VAL A 338 7.94 -2.40 -3.93
C VAL A 338 9.45 -2.37 -4.06
N GLY A 339 10.13 -1.64 -3.17
CA GLY A 339 11.60 -1.60 -3.12
C GLY A 339 12.23 -2.97 -2.83
N ALA A 340 11.59 -3.80 -2.01
CA ALA A 340 12.07 -5.14 -1.71
C ALA A 340 12.03 -6.09 -2.92
N ILE A 341 11.05 -5.96 -3.81
CA ILE A 341 11.01 -6.73 -5.07
C ILE A 341 12.21 -6.36 -5.96
N ALA A 342 12.45 -5.07 -6.14
CA ALA A 342 13.56 -4.59 -6.97
C ALA A 342 14.92 -5.02 -6.40
N MET A 343 15.09 -4.99 -5.07
CA MET A 343 16.27 -5.52 -4.42
C MET A 343 16.47 -7.01 -4.72
N GLU A 344 15.44 -7.85 -4.56
CA GLU A 344 15.57 -9.28 -4.84
C GLU A 344 15.86 -9.56 -6.32
N ARG A 345 15.27 -8.77 -7.24
CA ARG A 345 15.59 -8.81 -8.68
C ARG A 345 17.04 -8.45 -8.97
N SER A 346 17.56 -7.42 -8.31
CA SER A 346 18.93 -6.93 -8.52
C SER A 346 19.98 -8.02 -8.26
N ALA A 347 19.68 -8.95 -7.34
CA ALA A 347 20.56 -10.04 -6.95
C ALA A 347 20.48 -11.27 -7.86
N THR A 348 19.34 -11.49 -8.54
CA THR A 348 19.10 -12.72 -9.32
C THR A 348 19.20 -12.50 -10.82
N VAL A 349 18.45 -11.55 -11.37
CA VAL A 349 18.34 -11.27 -12.81
C VAL A 349 18.97 -9.93 -13.20
N GLY A 350 19.29 -9.10 -12.21
CA GLY A 350 19.75 -7.72 -12.41
C GLY A 350 18.59 -6.74 -12.56
N VAL A 351 18.90 -5.47 -12.39
CA VAL A 351 17.98 -4.35 -12.61
C VAL A 351 18.74 -3.23 -13.32
N SER A 352 18.02 -2.45 -14.12
CA SER A 352 18.55 -1.24 -14.74
C SER A 352 18.80 -0.14 -13.70
N ASN A 353 19.65 0.84 -14.05
CA ASN A 353 19.88 2.01 -13.19
C ASN A 353 18.59 2.81 -12.91
N SER A 354 17.65 2.82 -13.85
CA SER A 354 16.34 3.45 -13.65
C SER A 354 15.49 2.69 -12.63
N GLU A 355 15.47 1.36 -12.69
CA GLU A 355 14.77 0.53 -11.71
C GLU A 355 15.40 0.63 -10.32
N GLU A 356 16.74 0.73 -10.23
CA GLU A 356 17.44 0.94 -8.96
C GLU A 356 17.05 2.30 -8.33
N LYS A 357 17.07 3.39 -9.11
CA LYS A 357 16.64 4.72 -8.64
C LYS A 357 15.17 4.77 -8.24
N GLU A 358 14.31 4.07 -8.98
CA GLU A 358 12.89 3.96 -8.65
C GLU A 358 12.69 3.21 -7.33
N ALA A 359 13.36 2.06 -7.15
CA ALA A 359 13.33 1.29 -5.92
C ALA A 359 13.79 2.10 -4.71
N GLU A 360 14.87 2.86 -4.87
CA GLU A 360 15.36 3.77 -3.84
C GLU A 360 14.33 4.85 -3.49
N SER A 361 13.69 5.46 -4.49
CA SER A 361 12.63 6.45 -4.25
C SER A 361 11.47 5.84 -3.46
N PHE A 362 11.04 4.62 -3.77
CA PHE A 362 10.01 3.93 -2.99
C PHE A 362 10.45 3.63 -1.55
N LEU A 363 11.70 3.23 -1.34
CA LEU A 363 12.27 2.99 -0.01
C LEU A 363 12.37 4.28 0.81
N GLN A 364 12.75 5.40 0.19
CA GLN A 364 12.76 6.72 0.83
C GLN A 364 11.35 7.18 1.18
N LYS A 365 10.38 7.03 0.26
CA LYS A 365 8.96 7.31 0.53
C LYS A 365 8.44 6.45 1.68
N ALA A 366 8.78 5.17 1.73
CA ALA A 366 8.39 4.30 2.85
C ALA A 366 8.88 4.86 4.19
N ALA A 367 10.13 5.34 4.27
CA ALA A 367 10.67 5.98 5.47
C ALA A 367 9.98 7.32 5.80
N MET A 368 9.68 8.15 4.80
CA MET A 368 8.94 9.40 5.00
C MET A 368 7.52 9.15 5.54
N HIS A 369 6.76 8.23 4.92
CA HIS A 369 5.43 7.86 5.40
C HIS A 369 5.47 7.28 6.81
N TRP A 370 6.52 6.54 7.16
CA TRP A 370 6.73 6.04 8.52
C TRP A 370 6.93 7.17 9.54
N ASN A 371 7.66 8.23 9.16
CA ASN A 371 7.91 9.37 10.04
C ASN A 371 6.69 10.28 10.20
N HIS A 372 5.76 10.28 9.24
CA HIS A 372 4.54 11.09 9.29
C HIS A 372 3.38 10.44 10.06
N GLN A 373 3.42 9.13 10.33
CA GLN A 373 2.40 8.46 11.15
C GLN A 373 2.72 8.55 12.65
N SER A 374 1.69 8.59 13.50
CA SER A 374 1.83 8.80 14.95
C SER A 374 1.42 7.62 15.84
N LEU A 375 0.81 6.58 15.25
CA LEU A 375 0.13 5.51 15.97
C LEU A 375 1.04 4.30 16.26
N ASN A 376 1.91 3.91 15.32
CA ASN A 376 2.87 2.83 15.51
C ASN A 376 4.25 3.40 15.81
N LYS A 377 4.77 3.10 17.00
CA LYS A 377 6.06 3.61 17.47
C LYS A 377 7.18 2.57 17.42
N THR A 378 6.97 1.41 16.79
CA THR A 378 8.01 0.37 16.72
C THR A 378 9.19 0.82 15.88
N ALA A 379 10.41 0.42 16.24
CA ALA A 379 11.59 0.58 15.39
C ALA A 379 11.58 -0.41 14.21
N ARG A 380 10.45 -0.57 13.50
CA ARG A 380 10.23 -1.64 12.53
C ARG A 380 10.58 -1.23 11.11
N MET A 381 10.10 -0.08 10.65
CA MET A 381 10.17 0.26 9.22
C MET A 381 11.50 0.85 8.78
N LEU A 382 12.08 1.77 9.54
CA LEU A 382 13.35 2.39 9.15
C LEU A 382 14.50 1.37 9.04
N PRO A 383 14.69 0.43 9.99
CA PRO A 383 15.65 -0.66 9.83
C PRO A 383 15.35 -1.56 8.62
N ARG A 384 14.08 -1.88 8.36
CA ARG A 384 13.69 -2.67 7.18
C ARG A 384 14.10 -1.98 5.88
N VAL A 385 13.84 -0.67 5.77
CA VAL A 385 14.25 0.15 4.62
C VAL A 385 15.76 0.09 4.42
N TYR A 386 16.54 0.30 5.48
CA TYR A 386 18.00 0.23 5.41
C TYR A 386 18.52 -1.14 4.98
N ASN A 387 17.96 -2.23 5.50
CA ASN A 387 18.33 -3.58 5.05
C ASN A 387 18.06 -3.80 3.56
N ARG A 388 17.02 -3.18 2.98
CA ARG A 388 16.75 -3.27 1.53
C ARG A 388 17.67 -2.38 0.71
N LEU A 389 18.00 -1.18 1.18
CA LEU A 389 18.98 -0.31 0.52
C LEU A 389 20.35 -0.98 0.47
N ILE A 390 20.80 -1.58 1.58
CA ILE A 390 22.06 -2.35 1.62
C ILE A 390 22.03 -3.47 0.57
N GLY A 391 20.98 -4.31 0.56
CA GLY A 391 20.86 -5.40 -0.40
C GLY A 391 20.81 -4.92 -1.86
N LEU A 392 20.09 -3.81 -2.13
CA LEU A 392 19.96 -3.23 -3.46
C LEU A 392 21.31 -2.76 -3.99
N TYR A 393 22.06 -1.98 -3.20
CA TYR A 393 23.37 -1.47 -3.61
C TYR A 393 24.40 -2.60 -3.78
N LEU A 394 24.34 -3.64 -2.94
CA LEU A 394 25.26 -4.78 -3.00
C LEU A 394 24.86 -5.87 -4.00
N LYS A 395 23.69 -5.71 -4.64
CA LYS A 395 23.06 -6.71 -5.51
C LYS A 395 23.00 -8.07 -4.81
N SER A 396 22.49 -8.06 -3.58
CA SER A 396 22.47 -9.24 -2.70
C SER A 396 21.05 -9.60 -2.26
N SER A 397 20.88 -10.86 -1.90
CA SER A 397 19.60 -11.43 -1.46
C SER A 397 19.73 -12.01 -0.06
N PRO A 398 18.68 -11.97 0.79
CA PRO A 398 18.68 -12.65 2.07
C PRO A 398 18.88 -14.17 1.97
N ASN A 399 18.63 -14.78 0.81
CA ASN A 399 18.55 -16.24 0.64
C ASN A 399 19.90 -16.93 0.53
N SER A 400 20.91 -16.23 -0.01
CA SER A 400 22.20 -16.83 -0.38
C SER A 400 23.31 -15.80 -0.31
N ALA A 401 24.55 -16.27 -0.31
CA ALA A 401 25.72 -15.41 -0.48
C ALA A 401 25.65 -14.63 -1.81
N PRO A 402 26.28 -13.44 -1.89
CA PRO A 402 26.25 -12.62 -3.09
C PRO A 402 27.05 -13.29 -4.21
N ASN A 403 26.52 -13.23 -5.44
CA ASN A 403 27.23 -13.72 -6.62
C ASN A 403 28.39 -12.78 -6.97
N LEU A 404 29.63 -13.28 -6.86
CA LEU A 404 30.85 -12.52 -7.12
C LEU A 404 31.05 -12.15 -8.59
N ASN A 405 30.38 -12.85 -9.52
CA ASN A 405 30.40 -12.51 -10.95
C ASN A 405 29.58 -11.25 -11.27
N VAL A 406 28.68 -10.86 -10.38
CA VAL A 406 27.90 -9.63 -10.53
C VAL A 406 28.73 -8.45 -10.02
N THR A 407 29.04 -7.51 -10.90
CA THR A 407 29.80 -6.31 -10.56
C THR A 407 28.98 -5.31 -9.74
N VAL A 408 29.61 -4.73 -8.73
CA VAL A 408 29.06 -3.65 -7.89
C VAL A 408 29.97 -2.44 -8.04
N SER A 409 29.40 -1.26 -8.30
CA SER A 409 30.17 -0.03 -8.47
C SER A 409 30.76 0.44 -7.13
N GLN A 410 31.88 1.17 -7.19
CA GLN A 410 32.48 1.75 -5.98
C GLN A 410 31.53 2.74 -5.28
N ASP A 411 30.72 3.47 -6.05
CA ASP A 411 29.68 4.34 -5.48
C ASP A 411 28.64 3.55 -4.69
N ASN A 412 28.15 2.42 -5.23
CA ASN A 412 27.19 1.58 -4.50
C ASN A 412 27.82 0.92 -3.26
N LEU A 413 29.11 0.54 -3.29
CA LEU A 413 29.82 0.07 -2.09
C LEU A 413 29.88 1.15 -1.00
N ARG A 414 30.25 2.39 -1.38
CA ARG A 414 30.27 3.54 -0.46
C ARG A 414 28.89 3.79 0.14
N ARG A 415 27.84 3.84 -0.68
CA ARG A 415 26.46 4.05 -0.25
C ARG A 415 25.96 2.95 0.69
N ALA A 416 26.30 1.68 0.41
CA ALA A 416 26.00 0.58 1.31
C ALA A 416 26.69 0.75 2.67
N GLY A 417 27.98 1.14 2.68
CA GLY A 417 28.72 1.42 3.92
C GLY A 417 28.11 2.57 4.74
N GLU A 418 27.65 3.63 4.09
CA GLU A 418 26.95 4.74 4.74
C GLU A 418 25.63 4.30 5.38
N VAL A 419 24.84 3.48 4.68
CA VAL A 419 23.58 2.94 5.23
C VAL A 419 23.87 1.99 6.40
N ILE A 420 24.92 1.15 6.32
CA ILE A 420 25.33 0.27 7.42
C ILE A 420 25.68 1.09 8.66
N ARG A 421 26.40 2.20 8.51
CA ARG A 421 26.75 3.10 9.63
C ARG A 421 25.50 3.72 10.25
N ARG A 422 24.55 4.20 9.43
CA ARG A 422 23.27 4.75 9.91
C ARG A 422 22.43 3.70 10.63
N PHE A 423 22.37 2.48 10.11
CA PHE A 423 21.68 1.37 10.77
C PHE A 423 22.29 1.08 12.14
N GLY A 424 23.62 1.13 12.27
CA GLY A 424 24.33 0.85 13.53
C GLY A 424 23.79 1.60 14.74
N VAL A 425 23.29 2.83 14.55
CA VAL A 425 22.67 3.65 15.62
C VAL A 425 21.34 3.05 16.11
N LEU A 426 20.57 2.44 15.21
CA LEU A 426 19.27 1.80 15.50
C LEU A 426 19.40 0.36 16.00
N LEU A 427 20.61 -0.21 15.94
CA LEU A 427 20.83 -1.63 16.22
C LEU A 427 20.39 -2.08 17.62
N PRO A 428 20.60 -1.31 18.71
CA PRO A 428 20.17 -1.73 20.05
C PRO A 428 18.66 -2.02 20.13
N GLU A 429 17.85 -1.17 19.51
CA GLU A 429 16.37 -1.21 19.52
C GLU A 429 15.77 -2.22 18.54
N CYS A 430 16.58 -2.74 17.61
CA CYS A 430 16.12 -3.70 16.61
C CYS A 430 15.73 -5.05 17.22
N SER A 431 14.67 -5.66 16.67
CA SER A 431 14.31 -7.06 16.93
C SER A 431 15.36 -8.04 16.40
N LYS A 432 15.26 -9.30 16.81
CA LYS A 432 16.19 -10.35 16.36
C LYS A 432 16.16 -10.56 14.84
N TRP A 433 14.99 -10.51 14.20
CA TRP A 433 14.89 -10.65 12.74
C TRP A 433 15.55 -9.49 12.00
N MET A 434 15.37 -8.24 12.46
CA MET A 434 16.06 -7.07 11.90
C MET A 434 17.57 -7.16 12.08
N LYS A 435 18.04 -7.58 13.27
CA LYS A 435 19.47 -7.77 13.57
C LYS A 435 20.08 -8.84 12.65
N SER A 436 19.42 -9.99 12.52
CA SER A 436 19.89 -11.06 11.63
C SER A 436 20.03 -10.57 10.18
N THR A 437 18.97 -9.96 9.63
CA THR A 437 18.99 -9.45 8.24
C THR A 437 20.01 -8.33 8.03
N PHE A 438 20.25 -7.50 9.03
CA PHE A 438 21.33 -6.49 9.01
C PHE A 438 22.71 -7.15 8.92
N TYR A 439 22.98 -8.16 9.76
CA TYR A 439 24.27 -8.85 9.74
C TYR A 439 24.51 -9.63 8.45
N LEU A 440 23.45 -10.14 7.78
CA LEU A 440 23.56 -10.68 6.42
C LEU A 440 24.05 -9.61 5.43
N GLY A 441 23.41 -8.44 5.40
CA GLY A 441 23.82 -7.34 4.52
C GLY A 441 25.22 -6.79 4.85
N LYS A 442 25.58 -6.76 6.14
CA LYS A 442 26.92 -6.37 6.60
C LYS A 442 27.98 -7.38 6.15
N ALA A 443 27.69 -8.68 6.22
CA ALA A 443 28.57 -9.72 5.69
C ALA A 443 28.73 -9.58 4.17
N ASP A 444 27.65 -9.29 3.43
CA ASP A 444 27.71 -9.06 1.99
C ASP A 444 28.61 -7.88 1.62
N HIS A 445 28.56 -6.79 2.40
CA HIS A 445 29.44 -5.65 2.21
C HIS A 445 30.90 -6.06 2.32
N TRP A 446 31.25 -6.81 3.37
CA TRP A 446 32.61 -7.28 3.59
C TRP A 446 33.09 -8.29 2.54
N ILE A 447 32.20 -9.18 2.08
CA ILE A 447 32.49 -10.07 0.94
C ILE A 447 32.85 -9.24 -0.30
N ARG A 448 32.08 -8.20 -0.60
CA ARG A 448 32.33 -7.33 -1.77
C ARG A 448 33.61 -6.51 -1.64
N THR A 449 33.99 -6.09 -0.43
CA THR A 449 35.25 -5.38 -0.17
C THR A 449 36.44 -6.30 0.10
N ARG A 450 36.25 -7.62 0.00
CA ARG A 450 37.27 -8.67 0.24
C ARG A 450 37.84 -8.68 1.67
N ASP A 451 37.06 -8.24 2.65
CA ASP A 451 37.42 -8.32 4.06
C ASP A 451 36.84 -9.61 4.67
N ILE A 452 37.63 -10.68 4.57
CA ILE A 452 37.20 -12.03 4.92
C ILE A 452 36.91 -12.14 6.42
N ASP A 453 37.78 -11.59 7.26
CA ASP A 453 37.71 -11.76 8.72
C ASP A 453 36.50 -11.01 9.30
N ASN A 454 36.22 -9.79 8.83
CA ASN A 454 34.99 -9.08 9.21
C ASN A 454 33.73 -9.72 8.61
N GLY A 455 33.82 -10.25 7.39
CA GLY A 455 32.75 -11.00 6.76
C GLY A 455 32.32 -12.22 7.58
N LEU A 456 33.29 -13.03 8.03
CA LEU A 456 33.02 -14.23 8.83
C LEU A 456 32.34 -13.90 10.16
N ARG A 457 32.83 -12.87 10.85
CA ARG A 457 32.21 -12.41 12.12
C ARG A 457 30.76 -11.99 11.92
N ALA A 458 30.48 -11.19 10.89
CA ALA A 458 29.12 -10.75 10.60
C ALA A 458 28.19 -11.92 10.19
N ALA A 459 28.68 -12.82 9.32
CA ALA A 459 27.90 -13.98 8.88
C ALA A 459 27.60 -14.94 10.04
N GLN A 460 28.54 -15.15 10.96
CA GLN A 460 28.34 -15.96 12.15
C GLN A 460 27.33 -15.32 13.12
N GLN A 461 27.40 -14.01 13.34
CA GLN A 461 26.41 -13.29 14.13
C GLN A 461 24.99 -13.42 13.55
N ALA A 462 24.85 -13.32 12.22
CA ALA A 462 23.58 -13.57 11.55
C ALA A 462 23.09 -15.01 11.78
N LEU A 463 23.98 -16.00 11.68
CA LEU A 463 23.67 -17.41 11.85
C LEU A 463 23.18 -17.71 13.28
N ASP A 464 23.89 -17.20 14.29
CA ASP A 464 23.58 -17.43 15.70
C ASP A 464 22.21 -16.86 16.08
N ILE A 465 21.96 -15.59 15.71
CA ILE A 465 20.66 -14.94 15.94
C ILE A 465 19.53 -15.69 15.24
N SER A 466 19.77 -16.12 13.99
CA SER A 466 18.76 -16.82 13.19
C SER A 466 18.39 -18.18 13.79
N ARG A 467 19.39 -18.95 14.23
CA ARG A 467 19.17 -20.26 14.88
C ARG A 467 18.43 -20.11 16.20
N GLN A 468 18.88 -19.20 17.06
CA GLN A 468 18.22 -18.93 18.35
C GLN A 468 16.76 -18.46 18.21
N SER A 469 16.42 -17.86 17.07
CA SER A 469 15.09 -17.30 16.81
C SER A 469 14.22 -18.18 15.90
N GLY A 470 14.75 -19.31 15.41
CA GLY A 470 14.06 -20.19 14.46
C GLY A 470 13.74 -19.55 13.11
N LEU A 471 14.62 -18.66 12.64
CA LEU A 471 14.53 -17.95 11.35
C LEU A 471 15.23 -18.79 10.26
N GLN A 472 14.50 -19.76 9.69
CA GLN A 472 15.08 -20.78 8.81
C GLN A 472 15.72 -20.19 7.55
N ARG A 473 15.03 -19.25 6.90
CA ARG A 473 15.50 -18.58 5.68
C ARG A 473 16.82 -17.84 5.92
N GLU A 474 16.86 -17.01 6.96
CA GLU A 474 18.05 -16.24 7.32
C GLU A 474 19.19 -17.14 7.79
N ALA A 475 18.92 -18.24 8.50
CA ALA A 475 19.94 -19.22 8.88
C ALA A 475 20.57 -19.91 7.67
N ALA A 476 19.78 -20.27 6.65
CA ALA A 476 20.29 -20.80 5.39
C ALA A 476 21.15 -19.76 4.65
N GLY A 477 20.67 -18.53 4.55
CA GLY A 477 21.42 -17.42 3.94
C GLY A 477 22.74 -17.10 4.66
N ALA A 478 22.75 -17.16 5.99
CA ALA A 478 23.96 -16.99 6.79
C ALA A 478 24.95 -18.13 6.58
N THR A 479 24.47 -19.38 6.56
CA THR A 479 25.30 -20.56 6.31
C THR A 479 25.97 -20.48 4.94
N SER A 480 25.23 -20.08 3.91
CA SER A 480 25.77 -19.87 2.56
C SER A 480 26.92 -18.85 2.55
N ARG A 481 26.80 -17.75 3.30
CA ARG A 481 27.86 -16.72 3.43
C ARG A 481 29.08 -17.23 4.17
N VAL A 482 28.88 -17.96 5.27
CA VAL A 482 29.98 -18.58 6.04
C VAL A 482 30.79 -19.52 5.14
N ASN A 483 30.11 -20.36 4.35
CA ASN A 483 30.78 -21.29 3.44
C ASN A 483 31.60 -20.55 2.38
N LEU A 484 31.00 -19.57 1.69
CA LEU A 484 31.72 -18.75 0.70
C LEU A 484 32.96 -18.08 1.31
N LEU A 485 32.82 -17.48 2.49
CA LEU A 485 33.93 -16.78 3.14
C LEU A 485 35.06 -17.73 3.55
N ARG A 486 34.75 -18.96 3.96
CA ARG A 486 35.76 -20.00 4.23
C ARG A 486 36.48 -20.43 2.97
N GLU A 487 35.75 -20.65 1.88
CA GLU A 487 36.35 -20.96 0.58
C GLU A 487 37.32 -19.84 0.11
N LEU A 488 36.92 -18.59 0.29
CA LEU A 488 37.78 -17.43 -0.02
C LEU A 488 39.01 -17.35 0.90
N ASP A 489 38.87 -17.67 2.19
CA ASP A 489 39.99 -17.69 3.14
C ASP A 489 40.99 -18.79 2.80
N ASP A 490 40.51 -19.98 2.44
CA ASP A 490 41.34 -21.10 2.02
C ASP A 490 42.11 -20.75 0.76
N LEU A 491 41.46 -20.13 -0.24
CA LEU A 491 42.13 -19.65 -1.45
C LEU A 491 43.20 -18.59 -1.15
N ARG A 492 42.93 -17.68 -0.21
CA ARG A 492 43.91 -16.66 0.25
C ARG A 492 45.15 -17.29 0.87
N ARG A 493 45.01 -18.43 1.55
CA ARG A 493 46.09 -19.13 2.27
C ARG A 493 46.90 -20.11 1.42
N ARG A 494 46.44 -20.46 0.22
CA ARG A 494 47.20 -21.35 -0.66
C ARG A 494 48.50 -20.68 -1.12
N PRO A 495 49.65 -21.37 -1.06
CA PRO A 495 50.88 -20.85 -1.64
C PRO A 495 50.71 -20.65 -3.15
N PRO A 496 51.35 -19.64 -3.75
CA PRO A 496 51.30 -19.45 -5.21
C PRO A 496 51.80 -20.72 -5.89
N ILE A 497 51.05 -21.20 -6.89
CA ILE A 497 51.50 -22.28 -7.77
C ILE A 497 52.69 -21.71 -8.55
N VAL A 498 53.90 -22.06 -8.13
CA VAL A 498 55.11 -21.81 -8.92
C VAL A 498 54.99 -22.74 -10.13
N PRO A 499 54.98 -22.22 -11.37
CA PRO A 499 55.04 -23.07 -12.55
C PRO A 499 56.33 -23.87 -12.43
N ASP A 500 56.26 -25.20 -12.52
CA ASP A 500 57.45 -26.04 -12.62
C ASP A 500 58.32 -25.48 -13.74
N CYS A 501 59.47 -24.93 -13.38
CA CYS A 501 60.52 -24.60 -14.33
C CYS A 501 60.90 -25.93 -14.97
N MET A 502 60.44 -26.19 -16.18
CA MET A 502 60.95 -27.26 -17.01
C MET A 502 62.44 -26.98 -17.24
N SER A 503 63.27 -27.72 -16.52
CA SER A 503 64.71 -27.88 -16.73
C SER A 503 64.99 -28.75 -17.94
#